data_AF-A0AAU3A899-F1
#
_entry.id   AF-A0AAU3A899-F1
#
_cell.length_a   1.000
_cell.length_b   1.000
_cell.length_c   1.000
_cell.angle_alpha   90.00
_cell.angle_beta   90.00
_cell.angle_gamma   90.00
#
_symmetry.space_group_name_H-M   'P 1'
#
loop_
_entity.id
_entity.type
_entity.pdbx_description
1 polymer ?
#
loop_
_entity_poly.entity_id
_entity_poly.type
_entity_poly.pdbx_seq_one_letter_code
_entity_poly.pdbx_strand_id
1 'polypeptide(L)'
;MASTTELLQLVADGDPQATTLVRTAGRHIGTVLSVVVNFFNPQAVALGGALAAAEPPVAAVRGVLLRALPAARDRGPGDHHDGHGPRRRTAQRGPHRAAPQPPHRTRPPGRERLSMTSTVPARRLRIGIGGIGIESSTFCPHRSTTDDFRQTRGQELLDRYTWTRPDSDLADVVEWVPLLHATSLPGGPVEAESYLVLKDELVTRIREAGPLDGMVYDIHGAMSVIGLTDAEGDLTDAVRAALDAHGTRPLLSAAMDLHGNVSRRFADPCDLLTAHRLAPHEDAWDTRERAARNLVRCLREGTRPHRAWVQVPVLLPGEKTSTRLEPAKSLYASLADIERKDGILDAAMWVGYAWADEPRCKAAIVVTGDDARLAAGEAEQLARRFWDARRDFVFVGPTGSAEECIEKAVASDKRPFLISDSGDNPTAGGAGDLAYMLGKLLADDAIRTGRVTAVHPGITDPVAVARCFEAGVGAEVTLSVGGKVDAGHGGPYELTGTVTALQRATEQKDRAEGGAYDRGVDMAAVRVGGLTVVLVERRKPFHTLADFMGPAEGGLGVDPRTYDLVVVKIGYLEPELHDMAADWLLALTPGGVDQDLLRLGHHRVERPLYPFDDDAYAHGPGPDLTATLL
;
A
#
# COMPACT_ATOMS: atom_id res chain seq x y z
N MET A 1 -25.92 -13.96 27.52
CA MET A 1 -25.43 -12.70 26.92
C MET A 1 -24.86 -11.87 28.05
N ALA A 2 -23.58 -11.51 27.99
CA ALA A 2 -23.00 -10.63 29.01
C ALA A 2 -23.60 -9.23 28.89
N SER A 3 -23.97 -8.61 30.00
CA SER A 3 -24.48 -7.24 30.03
C SER A 3 -23.34 -6.24 29.79
N THR A 4 -23.66 -5.03 29.33
CA THR A 4 -22.67 -3.95 29.19
C THR A 4 -21.97 -3.64 30.52
N THR A 5 -22.65 -3.85 31.64
CA THR A 5 -22.09 -3.71 32.99
C THR A 5 -21.01 -4.74 33.27
N GLU A 6 -21.22 -6.01 32.90
CA GLU A 6 -20.22 -7.08 33.05
C GLU A 6 -19.00 -6.84 32.16
N LEU A 7 -19.21 -6.34 30.94
CA LEU A 7 -18.11 -5.95 30.06
C LEU A 7 -17.26 -4.82 30.68
N LEU A 8 -17.90 -3.80 31.25
CA LEU A 8 -17.19 -2.71 31.92
C LEU A 8 -16.43 -3.19 33.15
N GLN A 9 -16.99 -4.15 33.89
CA GLN A 9 -16.31 -4.76 35.03
C GLN A 9 -15.06 -5.53 34.60
N LEU A 10 -15.15 -6.34 33.54
CA LEU A 10 -14.00 -7.04 32.98
C LEU A 10 -12.89 -6.09 32.52
N VAL A 11 -13.26 -4.95 31.91
CA VAL A 11 -12.29 -3.92 31.52
C VAL A 11 -11.65 -3.27 32.76
N ALA A 12 -12.43 -2.99 33.80
CA ALA A 12 -11.92 -2.44 35.05
C ALA A 12 -10.98 -3.41 35.79
N ASP A 13 -11.26 -4.71 35.69
CA ASP A 13 -10.46 -5.79 36.29
C ASP A 13 -9.22 -6.14 35.45
N GLY A 14 -9.01 -5.44 34.32
CA GLY A 14 -7.82 -5.60 33.48
C GLY A 14 -7.86 -6.82 32.56
N ASP A 15 -9.03 -7.39 32.27
CA ASP A 15 -9.15 -8.51 31.35
C ASP A 15 -8.62 -8.12 29.95
N PRO A 16 -7.64 -8.86 29.40
CA PRO A 16 -6.95 -8.47 28.18
C PRO A 16 -7.84 -8.56 26.94
N GLN A 17 -8.77 -9.52 26.86
CA GLN A 17 -9.67 -9.66 25.71
C GLN A 17 -10.73 -8.55 25.73
N ALA A 18 -11.40 -8.34 26.85
CA ALA A 18 -12.40 -7.29 27.02
C ALA A 18 -11.79 -5.91 26.74
N THR A 19 -10.62 -5.63 27.32
CA THR A 19 -9.88 -4.37 27.12
C THR A 19 -9.51 -4.14 25.66
N THR A 20 -9.05 -5.19 24.96
CA THR A 20 -8.71 -5.10 23.54
C THR A 20 -9.95 -4.83 22.69
N LEU A 21 -11.06 -5.54 22.95
CA LEU A 21 -12.30 -5.36 22.20
C LEU A 21 -12.90 -3.97 22.37
N VAL A 22 -12.96 -3.42 23.59
CA VAL A 22 -13.47 -2.06 23.79
C VAL A 22 -12.52 -1.00 23.21
N ARG A 23 -11.20 -1.23 23.25
CA ARG A 23 -10.22 -0.34 22.61
C ARG A 23 -10.39 -0.33 21.09
N THR A 24 -10.60 -1.49 20.48
CA THR A 24 -10.89 -1.61 19.03
C THR A 24 -12.20 -0.90 18.67
N ALA A 25 -13.26 -1.10 19.47
CA ALA A 25 -14.51 -0.37 19.29
C ALA A 25 -14.31 1.16 19.38
N GLY A 26 -13.50 1.62 20.33
CA GLY A 26 -13.11 3.03 20.43
C GLY A 26 -12.34 3.55 19.21
N ARG A 27 -11.46 2.73 18.59
CA ARG A 27 -10.79 3.12 17.34
C ARG A 27 -11.79 3.29 16.20
N HIS A 28 -12.73 2.36 16.03
CA HIS A 28 -13.76 2.45 14.98
C HIS A 28 -14.65 3.69 15.17
N ILE A 29 -15.08 3.97 16.40
CA ILE A 29 -15.82 5.20 16.72
C ILE A 29 -14.99 6.44 16.39
N GLY A 30 -13.70 6.43 16.74
CA GLY A 30 -12.76 7.50 16.42
C GLY A 30 -12.62 7.75 14.92
N THR A 31 -12.57 6.69 14.10
CA THR A 31 -12.48 6.80 12.63
C THR A 31 -13.74 7.42 12.03
N VAL A 32 -14.92 7.08 12.54
CA VAL A 32 -16.16 7.71 12.08
C VAL A 32 -16.23 9.18 12.53
N LEU A 33 -15.84 9.45 13.79
CA LEU A 33 -15.86 10.80 14.33
C LEU A 33 -14.81 11.71 13.69
N SER A 34 -13.69 11.20 13.18
CA SER A 34 -12.67 12.02 12.53
C SER A 34 -13.21 12.71 11.28
N VAL A 35 -14.08 12.04 10.51
CA VAL A 35 -14.78 12.63 9.36
C VAL A 35 -15.66 13.80 9.81
N VAL A 36 -16.41 13.61 10.89
CA VAL A 36 -17.30 14.65 11.46
C VAL A 36 -16.48 15.82 12.03
N VAL A 37 -15.39 15.54 12.72
CA VAL A 37 -14.50 16.55 13.32
C VAL A 37 -13.78 17.35 12.25
N ASN A 38 -13.28 16.70 11.20
CA ASN A 38 -12.65 17.38 10.06
C ASN A 38 -13.64 18.23 9.27
N PHE A 39 -14.89 17.78 9.14
CA PHE A 39 -15.92 18.51 8.39
C PHE A 39 -16.49 19.71 9.17
N PHE A 40 -16.84 19.52 10.44
CA PHE A 40 -17.51 20.55 11.25
C PHE A 40 -16.57 21.40 12.10
N ASN A 41 -15.31 20.99 12.27
CA ASN A 41 -14.31 21.61 13.15
C ASN A 41 -14.87 22.02 14.53
N PRO A 42 -15.48 21.09 15.29
CA PRO A 42 -16.12 21.40 16.55
C PRO A 42 -15.08 21.74 17.63
N GLN A 43 -15.40 22.68 18.52
CA GLN A 43 -14.52 23.04 19.64
C GLN A 43 -14.43 21.95 20.73
N ALA A 44 -15.39 21.04 20.78
CA ALA A 44 -15.40 19.91 21.71
C ALA A 44 -16.21 18.73 21.14
N VAL A 45 -15.82 17.51 21.49
CA VAL A 45 -16.55 16.27 21.21
C VAL A 45 -16.90 15.61 22.54
N ALA A 46 -18.19 15.40 22.79
CA ALA A 46 -18.68 14.71 23.99
C ALA A 46 -19.10 13.27 23.63
N LEU A 47 -18.47 12.29 24.28
CA LEU A 47 -18.83 10.87 24.14
C LEU A 47 -19.78 10.49 25.28
N GLY A 48 -20.98 10.04 24.93
CA GLY A 48 -21.98 9.53 25.88
C GLY A 48 -22.14 8.01 25.81
N GLY A 49 -22.93 7.46 26.73
CA GLY A 49 -23.24 6.02 26.80
C GLY A 49 -22.34 5.24 27.76
N ALA A 50 -22.74 4.01 28.08
CA ALA A 50 -22.11 3.20 29.12
C ALA A 50 -20.60 2.95 28.88
N LEU A 51 -20.19 2.76 27.61
CA LEU A 51 -18.79 2.55 27.25
C LEU A 51 -17.90 3.77 27.45
N ALA A 52 -18.46 4.99 27.47
CA ALA A 52 -17.69 6.20 27.74
C ALA A 52 -17.23 6.30 29.21
N ALA A 53 -17.73 5.42 30.09
CA ALA A 53 -17.26 5.30 31.47
C ALA A 53 -15.93 4.54 31.61
N ALA A 54 -15.51 3.80 30.57
CA ALA A 54 -14.22 3.09 30.55
C ALA A 54 -13.16 3.92 29.81
N GLU A 55 -11.96 3.99 30.38
CA GLU A 55 -10.84 4.75 29.79
C GLU A 55 -10.36 4.19 28.44
N PRO A 56 -10.19 2.86 28.24
CA PRO A 56 -9.62 2.33 27.00
C PRO A 56 -10.34 2.73 25.69
N PRO A 57 -11.69 2.67 25.58
CA PRO A 57 -12.39 3.14 24.38
C PRO A 57 -12.28 4.66 24.21
N VAL A 58 -12.34 5.45 25.29
CA VAL A 58 -12.24 6.92 25.23
C VAL A 58 -10.85 7.36 24.79
N ALA A 59 -9.80 6.74 25.33
CA ALA A 59 -8.42 6.98 24.94
C ALA A 59 -8.18 6.59 23.47
N ALA A 60 -8.77 5.49 23.01
CA ALA A 60 -8.70 5.07 21.61
C ALA A 60 -9.37 6.08 20.66
N VAL A 61 -10.59 6.56 20.99
CA VAL A 61 -11.26 7.61 20.21
C VAL A 61 -10.40 8.86 20.16
N ARG A 62 -9.90 9.33 21.31
CA ARG A 62 -9.03 10.52 21.41
C ARG A 62 -7.77 10.37 20.56
N GLY A 63 -7.12 9.21 20.61
CA GLY A 63 -5.92 8.95 19.83
C GLY A 63 -6.16 9.03 18.31
N VAL A 64 -7.31 8.53 17.83
CA VAL A 64 -7.68 8.65 16.42
C VAL A 64 -7.98 10.10 16.03
N LEU A 65 -8.72 10.83 16.87
CA LEU A 65 -9.05 12.24 16.59
C LEU A 65 -7.81 13.14 16.57
N LEU A 66 -6.86 12.95 17.49
CA LEU A 66 -5.62 13.74 17.53
C LEU A 66 -4.74 13.50 16.30
N ARG A 67 -4.72 12.27 15.76
CA ARG A 67 -3.99 11.96 14.51
C ARG A 67 -4.66 12.55 13.27
N ALA A 68 -5.98 12.73 13.32
CA ALA A 68 -6.75 13.26 12.19
C ALA A 68 -6.74 14.79 12.10
N LEU A 69 -6.39 15.49 13.18
CA LEU A 69 -6.27 16.95 13.20
C LEU A 69 -4.92 17.38 12.58
N PRO A 70 -4.90 18.36 11.66
CA PRO A 70 -3.64 18.94 11.19
C PRO A 70 -2.87 19.49 12.39
N ALA A 71 -1.57 19.17 12.50
CA ALA A 71 -0.70 19.72 13.54
C ALA A 71 -0.85 21.24 13.57
N ALA A 72 -1.55 21.75 14.58
CA ALA A 72 -1.68 23.17 14.81
C ALA A 72 -0.29 23.70 15.14
N ARG A 73 0.21 24.58 14.29
CA ARG A 73 1.44 25.36 14.46
C ARG A 73 1.64 25.75 15.93
N ASP A 74 2.85 25.51 16.42
CA ASP A 74 3.43 26.15 17.58
C ASP A 74 2.98 27.62 17.68
N ARG A 75 2.10 27.90 18.64
CA ARG A 75 2.06 29.22 19.27
C ARG A 75 2.97 29.11 20.49
N GLY A 76 4.22 29.52 20.31
CA GLY A 76 5.15 29.74 21.40
C GLY A 76 4.57 30.71 22.44
N PRO A 77 5.07 30.66 23.69
CA PRO A 77 4.55 31.46 24.79
C PRO A 77 4.92 32.93 24.56
N GLY A 78 3.92 33.77 24.31
CA GLY A 78 4.08 35.22 24.21
C GLY A 78 4.18 35.83 25.59
N ASP A 79 5.33 36.47 25.84
CA ASP A 79 5.70 37.22 27.04
C ASP A 79 4.61 38.18 27.54
N HIS A 80 4.46 38.17 28.86
CA HIS A 80 3.89 39.25 29.63
C HIS A 80 4.79 40.50 29.51
N HIS A 81 4.22 41.63 29.07
CA HIS A 81 4.64 42.91 29.61
C HIS A 81 3.52 43.94 29.64
N ASP A 82 3.39 44.54 30.81
CA ASP A 82 2.48 45.59 31.22
C ASP A 82 2.57 46.87 30.37
N GLY A 83 1.43 47.55 30.24
CA GLY A 83 1.35 48.89 29.68
C GLY A 83 0.00 49.56 29.91
N HIS A 84 -0.07 50.38 30.94
CA HIS A 84 -1.17 51.25 31.39
C HIS A 84 -2.11 51.85 30.33
N GLY A 85 -3.41 51.91 30.66
CA GLY A 85 -4.48 52.63 29.91
C GLY A 85 -4.43 54.15 30.07
N PRO A 86 -5.57 54.88 30.15
CA PRO A 86 -6.94 54.59 29.75
C PRO A 86 -7.53 55.72 28.84
N ARG A 87 -8.73 55.55 28.25
CA ARG A 87 -9.68 56.68 28.05
C ARG A 87 -11.10 56.22 27.72
N ARG A 88 -12.02 56.67 28.59
CA ARG A 88 -13.48 56.63 28.48
C ARG A 88 -14.00 57.61 27.43
N ARG A 89 -15.27 57.38 27.04
CA ARG A 89 -16.36 58.28 26.55
C ARG A 89 -16.84 57.82 25.17
N THR A 90 -18.13 57.71 24.85
CA THR A 90 -19.39 58.08 25.51
C THR A 90 -20.52 57.43 24.71
N ALA A 91 -21.58 56.99 25.38
CA ALA A 91 -22.85 56.65 24.76
C ALA A 91 -23.56 57.90 24.22
N GLN A 92 -24.22 57.78 23.07
CA GLN A 92 -25.37 58.61 22.71
C GLN A 92 -26.50 57.73 22.17
N ARG A 93 -27.65 57.83 22.83
CA ARG A 93 -28.95 57.28 22.47
C ARG A 93 -29.76 58.34 21.71
N GLY A 94 -30.58 57.88 20.77
CA GLY A 94 -31.79 58.55 20.28
C GLY A 94 -32.30 57.94 18.97
N PRO A 95 -33.60 58.04 18.64
CA PRO A 95 -34.70 57.38 19.36
C PRO A 95 -35.54 56.46 18.45
N HIS A 96 -36.44 55.71 19.11
CA HIS A 96 -37.45 54.81 18.56
C HIS A 96 -38.17 55.29 17.28
N ARG A 97 -38.31 54.38 16.31
CA ARG A 97 -39.40 54.37 15.34
C ARG A 97 -39.99 52.97 15.19
N ALA A 98 -41.31 52.96 14.98
CA ALA A 98 -42.24 51.85 15.15
C ALA A 98 -42.02 50.66 14.21
N ALA A 99 -42.38 49.48 14.71
CA ALA A 99 -42.44 48.23 13.98
C ALA A 99 -43.60 48.21 12.96
N PRO A 100 -43.42 47.68 11.74
CA PRO A 100 -44.51 47.28 10.88
C PRO A 100 -44.86 45.79 11.07
N GLN A 101 -46.16 45.50 11.10
CA GLN A 101 -46.75 44.16 11.09
C GLN A 101 -46.41 43.39 9.80
N PRO A 102 -46.35 42.04 9.84
CA PRO A 102 -46.03 41.23 8.66
C PRO A 102 -47.24 41.12 7.72
N PRO A 103 -47.05 41.22 6.39
CA PRO A 103 -48.13 41.00 5.44
C PRO A 103 -48.45 39.51 5.25
N HIS A 104 -49.69 39.29 4.83
CA HIS A 104 -50.36 38.01 4.64
C HIS A 104 -49.62 37.00 3.76
N ARG A 105 -49.69 35.72 4.18
CA ARG A 105 -49.24 34.53 3.43
C ARG A 105 -49.95 34.42 2.08
N THR A 106 -49.22 34.61 0.99
CA THR A 106 -49.56 34.07 -0.33
C THR A 106 -48.80 32.75 -0.54
N ARG A 107 -49.54 31.69 -0.91
CA ARG A 107 -49.02 30.37 -1.29
C ARG A 107 -48.00 30.50 -2.44
N PRO A 108 -46.83 29.84 -2.40
CA PRO A 108 -46.00 29.68 -3.59
C PRO A 108 -46.62 28.64 -4.53
N PRO A 109 -46.46 28.77 -5.86
CA PRO A 109 -46.89 27.76 -6.82
C PRO A 109 -46.08 26.48 -6.63
N GLY A 110 -46.71 25.35 -6.96
CA GLY A 110 -46.23 24.01 -6.66
C GLY A 110 -44.79 23.76 -7.14
N ARG A 111 -43.98 23.22 -6.23
CA ARG A 111 -42.78 22.47 -6.58
C ARG A 111 -43.20 21.32 -7.50
N GLU A 112 -42.94 21.44 -8.79
CA GLU A 112 -42.75 20.26 -9.63
C GLU A 112 -41.65 19.44 -8.98
N ARG A 113 -42.06 18.27 -8.49
CA ARG A 113 -41.17 17.23 -8.02
C ARG A 113 -40.44 16.76 -9.28
N LEU A 114 -39.20 17.21 -9.47
CA LEU A 114 -38.25 16.49 -10.33
C LEU A 114 -38.13 15.10 -9.73
N SER A 115 -38.92 14.19 -10.29
CA SER A 115 -38.90 12.77 -10.02
C SER A 115 -37.60 12.23 -10.58
N MET A 116 -36.54 12.22 -9.75
CA MET A 116 -35.41 11.32 -9.94
C MET A 116 -35.93 9.89 -9.73
N THR A 117 -36.58 9.33 -10.74
CA THR A 117 -36.74 7.88 -10.84
C THR A 117 -35.35 7.30 -11.07
N SER A 118 -34.62 7.03 -9.99
CA SER A 118 -33.58 6.01 -9.99
C SER A 118 -34.29 4.72 -10.36
N THR A 119 -34.21 4.32 -11.63
CA THR A 119 -34.60 2.99 -12.07
C THR A 119 -33.70 2.00 -11.36
N VAL A 120 -34.20 1.38 -10.29
CA VAL A 120 -33.63 0.13 -9.80
C VAL A 120 -33.74 -0.84 -10.97
N PRO A 121 -32.64 -1.43 -11.46
CA PRO A 121 -32.72 -2.37 -12.56
C PRO A 121 -33.67 -3.51 -12.16
N ALA A 122 -34.55 -3.92 -13.08
CA ALA A 122 -35.58 -4.93 -12.82
C ALA A 122 -35.00 -6.30 -12.40
N ARG A 123 -33.68 -6.48 -12.57
CA ARG A 123 -32.86 -7.56 -12.02
C ARG A 123 -31.60 -6.99 -11.37
N ARG A 124 -30.99 -7.76 -10.46
CA ARG A 124 -29.65 -7.45 -9.95
C ARG A 124 -28.62 -7.39 -11.09
N LEU A 125 -27.67 -6.47 -10.96
CA LEU A 125 -26.49 -6.39 -11.82
C LEU A 125 -25.61 -7.61 -11.57
N ARG A 126 -25.18 -8.32 -12.61
CA ARG A 126 -24.24 -9.44 -12.50
C ARG A 126 -22.83 -8.93 -12.72
N ILE A 127 -22.03 -8.87 -11.66
CA ILE A 127 -20.68 -8.30 -11.72
C ILE A 127 -19.65 -9.36 -11.36
N GLY A 128 -18.74 -9.65 -12.28
CA GLY A 128 -17.61 -10.56 -12.05
C GLY A 128 -16.57 -9.93 -11.12
N ILE A 129 -15.91 -10.74 -10.29
CA ILE A 129 -14.75 -10.31 -9.50
C ILE A 129 -13.60 -11.28 -9.73
N GLY A 130 -12.45 -10.78 -10.14
CA GLY A 130 -11.26 -11.59 -10.35
C GLY A 130 -10.08 -10.79 -10.90
N GLY A 131 -8.95 -11.47 -11.06
CA GLY A 131 -7.73 -10.90 -11.60
C GLY A 131 -6.49 -11.68 -11.18
N ILE A 132 -5.34 -11.30 -11.74
CA ILE A 132 -4.04 -11.89 -11.44
C ILE A 132 -3.10 -10.74 -11.09
N GLY A 133 -2.49 -10.79 -9.91
CA GLY A 133 -1.66 -9.70 -9.39
C GLY A 133 -0.35 -10.20 -8.81
N ILE A 134 0.75 -9.68 -9.33
CA ILE A 134 2.09 -9.79 -8.75
C ILE A 134 2.84 -8.52 -9.13
N GLU A 135 3.70 -8.07 -8.24
CA GLU A 135 4.75 -7.12 -8.56
C GLU A 135 6.03 -7.90 -8.86
N SER A 136 6.64 -7.70 -10.02
CA SER A 136 7.72 -8.59 -10.47
C SER A 136 8.88 -7.88 -11.14
N SER A 137 10.03 -7.94 -10.49
CA SER A 137 11.27 -7.37 -10.95
C SER A 137 11.86 -8.20 -12.09
N THR A 138 12.14 -7.58 -13.22
CA THR A 138 12.86 -8.23 -14.33
C THR A 138 14.35 -8.39 -14.05
N PHE A 139 14.89 -7.66 -13.07
CA PHE A 139 16.29 -7.76 -12.64
C PHE A 139 16.49 -8.87 -11.60
N CYS A 140 15.41 -9.38 -11.03
CA CYS A 140 15.46 -10.49 -10.09
C CYS A 140 15.57 -11.85 -10.85
N PRO A 141 16.57 -12.69 -10.52
CA PRO A 141 16.72 -14.01 -11.15
C PRO A 141 15.69 -15.04 -10.64
N HIS A 142 15.02 -14.77 -9.52
CA HIS A 142 13.89 -15.58 -9.05
C HIS A 142 12.82 -15.72 -10.15
N ARG A 143 12.09 -16.83 -10.15
CA ARG A 143 10.99 -17.10 -11.07
C ARG A 143 9.77 -17.44 -10.25
N SER A 144 8.69 -16.73 -10.51
CA SER A 144 7.42 -16.96 -9.83
C SER A 144 6.61 -18.00 -10.59
N THR A 145 6.12 -18.99 -9.85
CA THR A 145 5.36 -20.13 -10.33
C THR A 145 3.92 -20.04 -9.82
N THR A 146 3.04 -20.89 -10.33
CA THR A 146 1.65 -21.00 -9.87
C THR A 146 1.52 -21.19 -8.35
N ASP A 147 2.49 -21.88 -7.72
CA ASP A 147 2.48 -22.18 -6.27
C ASP A 147 2.79 -20.95 -5.40
N ASP A 148 3.42 -19.93 -6.00
CA ASP A 148 3.68 -18.65 -5.34
C ASP A 148 2.40 -17.79 -5.22
N PHE A 149 1.37 -18.07 -6.02
CA PHE A 149 0.10 -17.34 -5.99
C PHE A 149 -0.86 -17.96 -4.97
N ARG A 150 -1.38 -17.12 -4.08
CA ARG A 150 -2.61 -17.43 -3.35
C ARG A 150 -3.79 -17.28 -4.30
N GLN A 151 -4.44 -18.40 -4.58
CA GLN A 151 -5.56 -18.48 -5.51
C GLN A 151 -6.87 -18.67 -4.74
N THR A 152 -7.74 -17.67 -4.80
CA THR A 152 -9.05 -17.67 -4.13
C THR A 152 -10.19 -17.73 -5.14
N ARG A 153 -11.24 -18.50 -4.81
CA ARG A 153 -12.36 -18.83 -5.69
C ARG A 153 -13.66 -18.87 -4.90
N GLY A 154 -14.79 -18.81 -5.59
CA GLY A 154 -16.11 -19.02 -4.97
C GLY A 154 -16.34 -18.09 -3.77
N GLN A 155 -16.90 -18.63 -2.69
CA GLN A 155 -17.19 -17.85 -1.49
C GLN A 155 -15.93 -17.32 -0.79
N GLU A 156 -14.81 -18.06 -0.83
CA GLU A 156 -13.54 -17.59 -0.25
C GLU A 156 -13.08 -16.27 -0.89
N LEU A 157 -13.31 -16.11 -2.20
CA LEU A 157 -13.02 -14.86 -2.89
C LEU A 157 -13.95 -13.73 -2.43
N LEU A 158 -15.27 -13.98 -2.37
CA LEU A 158 -16.23 -12.97 -1.96
C LEU A 158 -15.97 -12.51 -0.51
N ASP A 159 -15.70 -13.44 0.41
CA ASP A 159 -15.50 -13.12 1.83
C ASP A 159 -14.35 -12.13 2.10
N ARG A 160 -13.41 -11.99 1.15
CA ARG A 160 -12.33 -10.99 1.18
C ARG A 160 -12.85 -9.55 1.06
N TYR A 161 -13.91 -9.33 0.30
CA TYR A 161 -14.45 -8.01 0.01
C TYR A 161 -15.72 -7.77 0.82
N THR A 162 -15.63 -6.86 1.79
CA THR A 162 -16.74 -6.50 2.69
C THR A 162 -18.01 -6.13 1.92
N TRP A 163 -17.87 -5.41 0.80
CA TRP A 163 -18.98 -4.95 -0.05
C TRP A 163 -19.65 -6.07 -0.88
N THR A 164 -19.12 -7.29 -0.88
CA THR A 164 -19.78 -8.46 -1.50
C THR A 164 -20.58 -9.33 -0.54
N ARG A 165 -20.43 -9.08 0.77
CA ARG A 165 -21.07 -9.90 1.80
C ARG A 165 -22.59 -9.71 1.80
N PRO A 166 -23.37 -10.69 2.28
CA PRO A 166 -24.84 -10.61 2.26
C PRO A 166 -25.43 -9.43 3.07
N ASP A 167 -24.68 -8.85 4.00
CA ASP A 167 -25.07 -7.70 4.82
C ASP A 167 -24.65 -6.34 4.23
N SER A 168 -24.02 -6.34 3.05
CA SER A 168 -23.61 -5.14 2.31
C SER A 168 -24.81 -4.36 1.75
N ASP A 169 -24.65 -3.04 1.60
CA ASP A 169 -25.61 -2.15 0.94
C ASP A 169 -25.80 -2.46 -0.57
N LEU A 170 -24.91 -3.27 -1.15
CA LEU A 170 -24.97 -3.72 -2.54
C LEU A 170 -25.65 -5.08 -2.73
N ALA A 171 -26.02 -5.81 -1.67
CA ALA A 171 -26.53 -7.19 -1.76
C ALA A 171 -27.84 -7.33 -2.58
N ASP A 172 -28.71 -6.32 -2.53
CA ASP A 172 -29.96 -6.26 -3.29
C ASP A 172 -29.80 -5.63 -4.67
N VAL A 173 -28.61 -5.07 -4.97
CA VAL A 173 -28.30 -4.38 -6.23
C VAL A 173 -27.46 -5.25 -7.15
N VAL A 174 -26.52 -6.02 -6.59
CA VAL A 174 -25.50 -6.76 -7.31
C VAL A 174 -25.54 -8.24 -6.94
N GLU A 175 -25.52 -9.08 -7.96
CA GLU A 175 -25.12 -10.48 -7.89
C GLU A 175 -23.62 -10.56 -8.21
N TRP A 176 -22.79 -10.73 -7.18
CA TRP A 176 -21.35 -10.88 -7.35
C TRP A 176 -21.01 -12.28 -7.84
N VAL A 177 -20.29 -12.36 -8.97
CA VAL A 177 -19.89 -13.61 -9.61
C VAL A 177 -18.40 -13.83 -9.36
N PRO A 178 -18.01 -14.74 -8.44
CA PRO A 178 -16.61 -14.98 -8.15
C PRO A 178 -15.94 -15.74 -9.31
N LEU A 179 -14.87 -15.17 -9.86
CA LEU A 179 -14.07 -15.76 -10.91
C LEU A 179 -12.82 -16.43 -10.29
N LEU A 180 -11.64 -16.17 -10.84
CA LEU A 180 -10.36 -16.47 -10.22
C LEU A 180 -9.75 -15.16 -9.74
N HIS A 181 -9.25 -15.15 -8.51
CA HIS A 181 -8.32 -14.12 -8.05
C HIS A 181 -7.04 -14.80 -7.57
N ALA A 182 -5.92 -14.49 -8.21
CA ALA A 182 -4.61 -15.06 -7.91
C ALA A 182 -3.64 -13.93 -7.59
N THR A 183 -3.09 -13.90 -6.38
CA THR A 183 -2.11 -12.87 -5.97
C THR A 183 -0.90 -13.48 -5.31
N SER A 184 0.28 -12.93 -5.59
CA SER A 184 1.55 -13.41 -5.01
C SER A 184 2.28 -12.31 -4.25
N LEU A 185 3.21 -12.73 -3.39
CA LEU A 185 4.28 -11.87 -2.89
C LEU A 185 5.04 -11.30 -4.10
N PRO A 186 5.52 -10.05 -4.04
CA PRO A 186 6.41 -9.54 -5.08
C PRO A 186 7.58 -10.50 -5.34
N GLY A 187 8.03 -10.63 -6.58
CA GLY A 187 9.12 -11.54 -6.94
C GLY A 187 9.82 -11.23 -8.24
N GLY A 188 10.40 -12.26 -8.85
CA GLY A 188 10.89 -12.15 -10.21
C GLY A 188 9.78 -12.42 -11.23
N PRO A 189 10.10 -12.44 -12.53
CA PRO A 189 9.09 -12.63 -13.57
C PRO A 189 8.41 -13.99 -13.44
N VAL A 190 7.12 -14.02 -13.79
CA VAL A 190 6.32 -15.24 -13.78
C VAL A 190 6.74 -16.14 -14.93
N GLU A 191 6.84 -17.44 -14.68
CA GLU A 191 7.07 -18.41 -15.75
C GLU A 191 5.92 -18.41 -16.76
N ALA A 192 6.24 -18.54 -18.05
CA ALA A 192 5.24 -18.50 -19.12
C ALA A 192 4.12 -19.55 -18.92
N GLU A 193 4.49 -20.77 -18.54
CA GLU A 193 3.53 -21.86 -18.30
C GLU A 193 2.62 -21.56 -17.10
N SER A 194 3.19 -21.04 -16.01
CA SER A 194 2.43 -20.64 -14.82
C SER A 194 1.44 -19.49 -15.13
N TYR A 195 1.87 -18.52 -15.92
CA TYR A 195 1.00 -17.44 -16.40
C TYR A 195 -0.15 -17.99 -17.25
N LEU A 196 0.13 -18.90 -18.19
CA LEU A 196 -0.90 -19.50 -19.04
C LEU A 196 -1.93 -20.28 -18.25
N VAL A 197 -1.51 -21.06 -17.23
CA VAL A 197 -2.43 -21.79 -16.35
C VAL A 197 -3.41 -20.85 -15.66
N LEU A 198 -2.91 -19.78 -15.03
CA LEU A 198 -3.76 -18.82 -14.31
C LEU A 198 -4.64 -18.01 -15.27
N LYS A 199 -4.09 -17.58 -16.41
CA LYS A 199 -4.82 -16.85 -17.46
C LYS A 199 -5.97 -17.68 -18.02
N ASP A 200 -5.70 -18.94 -18.38
CA ASP A 200 -6.70 -19.84 -18.97
C ASP A 200 -7.82 -20.14 -17.99
N GLU A 201 -7.53 -20.33 -16.69
CA GLU A 201 -8.57 -20.50 -15.68
C GLU A 201 -9.44 -19.23 -15.55
N LEU A 202 -8.84 -18.04 -15.43
CA LEU A 202 -9.59 -16.80 -15.33
C LEU A 202 -10.52 -16.59 -16.55
N VAL A 203 -9.98 -16.75 -17.75
CA VAL A 203 -10.71 -16.61 -19.02
C VAL A 203 -11.84 -17.63 -19.13
N THR A 204 -11.59 -18.88 -18.75
CA THR A 204 -12.60 -19.94 -18.78
C THR A 204 -13.74 -19.63 -17.83
N ARG A 205 -13.44 -19.22 -16.59
CA ARG A 205 -14.46 -18.81 -15.60
C ARG A 205 -15.29 -17.63 -16.08
N ILE A 206 -14.68 -16.64 -16.75
CA ILE A 206 -15.42 -15.51 -17.33
C ILE A 206 -16.42 -16.00 -18.39
N ARG A 207 -16.01 -16.91 -19.27
CA ARG A 207 -16.89 -17.47 -20.30
C ARG A 207 -18.03 -18.27 -19.69
N GLU A 208 -17.74 -19.11 -18.69
CA GLU A 208 -18.72 -19.97 -18.01
C GLU A 208 -19.68 -19.19 -17.10
N ALA A 209 -19.30 -18.01 -16.63
CA ALA A 209 -20.16 -17.12 -15.83
C ALA A 209 -21.42 -16.64 -16.58
N GLY A 210 -21.46 -16.79 -17.91
CA GLY A 210 -22.52 -16.26 -18.76
C GLY A 210 -22.46 -14.73 -18.90
N PRO A 211 -23.53 -14.08 -19.40
CA PRO A 211 -23.56 -12.63 -19.58
C PRO A 211 -23.37 -11.87 -18.27
N LEU A 212 -22.34 -11.03 -18.19
CA LEU A 212 -22.09 -10.10 -17.09
C LEU A 212 -22.46 -8.67 -17.49
N ASP A 213 -22.81 -7.83 -16.52
CA ASP A 213 -22.99 -6.40 -16.73
C ASP A 213 -21.66 -5.64 -16.59
N GLY A 214 -20.76 -6.15 -15.75
CA GLY A 214 -19.41 -5.62 -15.59
C GLY A 214 -18.48 -6.58 -14.84
N MET A 215 -17.24 -6.15 -14.66
CA MET A 215 -16.23 -6.87 -13.90
C MET A 215 -15.37 -5.91 -13.08
N VAL A 216 -15.23 -6.20 -11.78
CA VAL A 216 -14.16 -5.65 -10.93
C VAL A 216 -12.91 -6.48 -11.21
N TYR A 217 -11.92 -5.81 -11.79
CA TYR A 217 -10.65 -6.39 -12.19
C TYR A 217 -9.58 -5.97 -11.19
N ASP A 218 -9.32 -6.83 -10.21
CA ASP A 218 -8.35 -6.60 -9.14
C ASP A 218 -7.00 -7.18 -9.55
N ILE A 219 -6.05 -6.30 -9.87
CA ILE A 219 -4.71 -6.64 -10.34
C ILE A 219 -3.68 -5.73 -9.67
N HIS A 220 -2.39 -6.09 -9.75
CA HIS A 220 -1.32 -5.20 -9.28
C HIS A 220 -0.99 -4.10 -10.29
N GLY A 221 -0.72 -4.51 -11.54
CA GLY A 221 -0.24 -3.62 -12.61
C GLY A 221 1.27 -3.67 -12.86
N ALA A 222 2.02 -4.54 -12.18
CA ALA A 222 3.49 -4.68 -12.32
C ALA A 222 3.94 -6.15 -12.55
N MET A 223 3.11 -6.96 -13.19
CA MET A 223 3.43 -8.32 -13.60
C MET A 223 4.29 -8.34 -14.86
N SER A 224 5.36 -9.11 -14.82
CA SER A 224 6.28 -9.42 -15.90
C SER A 224 6.24 -10.93 -16.11
N VAL A 225 6.20 -11.37 -17.37
CA VAL A 225 6.13 -12.79 -17.72
C VAL A 225 7.29 -13.10 -18.67
N ILE A 226 7.98 -14.22 -18.43
CA ILE A 226 9.09 -14.66 -19.28
C ILE A 226 8.62 -14.82 -20.73
N GLY A 227 9.28 -14.13 -21.66
CA GLY A 227 8.98 -14.20 -23.09
C GLY A 227 7.80 -13.32 -23.55
N LEU A 228 7.19 -12.54 -22.65
CA LEU A 228 6.11 -11.62 -22.96
C LEU A 228 6.55 -10.17 -22.69
N THR A 229 6.00 -9.23 -23.43
CA THR A 229 6.10 -7.80 -23.13
C THR A 229 4.69 -7.30 -22.84
N ASP A 230 4.52 -6.52 -21.77
CA ASP A 230 3.22 -6.00 -21.34
C ASP A 230 2.20 -7.13 -21.03
N ALA A 231 2.47 -7.83 -19.91
CA ALA A 231 1.65 -8.95 -19.47
C ALA A 231 0.22 -8.53 -19.04
N GLU A 232 0.08 -7.30 -18.57
CA GLU A 232 -1.19 -6.67 -18.20
C GLU A 232 -2.03 -6.38 -19.43
N GLY A 233 -1.42 -5.83 -20.49
CA GLY A 233 -2.09 -5.69 -21.78
C GLY A 233 -2.55 -7.04 -22.32
N ASP A 234 -1.69 -8.06 -22.28
CA ASP A 234 -2.03 -9.41 -22.75
C ASP A 234 -3.14 -10.11 -21.95
N LEU A 235 -3.12 -9.97 -20.63
CA LEU A 235 -4.17 -10.50 -19.78
C LEU A 235 -5.49 -9.76 -20.01
N THR A 236 -5.43 -8.43 -20.15
CA THR A 236 -6.60 -7.57 -20.34
C THR A 236 -7.26 -7.81 -21.69
N ASP A 237 -6.48 -8.02 -22.76
CA ASP A 237 -7.01 -8.41 -24.07
C ASP A 237 -7.82 -9.72 -23.97
N ALA A 238 -7.30 -10.70 -23.24
CA ALA A 238 -7.97 -12.00 -23.06
C ALA A 238 -9.22 -11.89 -22.17
N VAL A 239 -9.16 -11.10 -21.09
CA VAL A 239 -10.31 -10.80 -20.22
C VAL A 239 -11.40 -10.07 -21.02
N ARG A 240 -11.05 -9.05 -21.79
CA ARG A 240 -11.98 -8.29 -22.63
C ARG A 240 -12.66 -9.19 -23.65
N ALA A 241 -11.90 -10.01 -24.37
CA ALA A 241 -12.43 -10.96 -25.33
C ALA A 241 -13.37 -11.99 -24.68
N ALA A 242 -13.07 -12.45 -23.46
CA ALA A 242 -13.93 -13.37 -22.72
C ALA A 242 -15.25 -12.71 -22.28
N LEU A 243 -15.20 -11.47 -21.80
CA LEU A 243 -16.38 -10.69 -21.41
C LEU A 243 -17.30 -10.40 -22.61
N ASP A 244 -16.72 -10.13 -23.78
CA ASP A 244 -17.47 -9.80 -25.00
C ASP A 244 -18.07 -11.02 -25.70
N ALA A 245 -17.67 -12.25 -25.31
CA ALA A 245 -18.09 -13.50 -25.94
C ALA A 245 -19.63 -13.73 -25.91
N HIS A 246 -20.33 -13.08 -24.98
CA HIS A 246 -21.78 -13.18 -24.82
C HIS A 246 -22.57 -12.10 -25.59
N GLY A 247 -21.91 -11.37 -26.50
CA GLY A 247 -22.58 -10.38 -27.36
C GLY A 247 -23.03 -9.10 -26.62
N THR A 248 -22.50 -8.88 -25.42
CA THR A 248 -22.66 -7.64 -24.64
C THR A 248 -21.30 -6.95 -24.55
N ARG A 249 -21.25 -5.69 -24.09
CA ARG A 249 -19.98 -5.01 -23.76
C ARG A 249 -19.93 -4.65 -22.28
N PRO A 250 -19.70 -5.63 -21.38
CA PRO A 250 -19.65 -5.39 -19.93
C PRO A 250 -18.63 -4.30 -19.57
N LEU A 251 -18.94 -3.47 -18.58
CA LEU A 251 -17.98 -2.47 -18.08
C LEU A 251 -16.82 -3.15 -17.33
N LEU A 252 -15.57 -2.80 -17.65
CA LEU A 252 -14.38 -3.33 -16.99
C LEU A 252 -13.75 -2.28 -16.07
N SER A 253 -13.70 -2.55 -14.76
CA SER A 253 -13.17 -1.61 -13.77
C SER A 253 -11.91 -2.15 -13.09
N ALA A 254 -10.75 -1.57 -13.42
CA ALA A 254 -9.47 -1.96 -12.85
C ALA A 254 -9.18 -1.22 -11.53
N ALA A 255 -8.82 -1.97 -10.49
CA ALA A 255 -8.23 -1.47 -9.25
C ALA A 255 -6.77 -1.92 -9.20
N MET A 256 -5.85 -0.97 -9.01
CA MET A 256 -4.42 -1.22 -9.11
C MET A 256 -3.63 -0.65 -7.94
N ASP A 257 -2.42 -1.19 -7.76
CA ASP A 257 -1.37 -0.53 -7.01
C ASP A 257 -0.89 0.73 -7.77
N LEU A 258 -0.45 1.76 -7.05
CA LEU A 258 0.11 2.97 -7.67
C LEU A 258 1.46 2.73 -8.34
N HIS A 259 2.16 1.66 -7.98
CA HIS A 259 3.37 1.20 -8.67
C HIS A 259 3.06 0.48 -9.99
N GLY A 260 1.78 0.22 -10.32
CA GLY A 260 1.44 -0.37 -11.61
C GLY A 260 1.84 0.49 -12.82
N ASN A 261 2.07 -0.14 -13.97
CA ASN A 261 2.32 0.54 -15.24
C ASN A 261 1.05 0.54 -16.10
N VAL A 262 0.63 1.73 -16.52
CA VAL A 262 -0.60 1.91 -17.31
C VAL A 262 -0.23 2.05 -18.79
N SER A 263 0.08 0.92 -19.44
CA SER A 263 0.28 0.89 -20.88
C SER A 263 -1.02 1.24 -21.61
N ARG A 264 -0.92 1.76 -22.84
CA ARG A 264 -2.12 2.01 -23.65
C ARG A 264 -2.89 0.73 -23.96
N ARG A 265 -2.18 -0.37 -24.26
CA ARG A 265 -2.78 -1.68 -24.52
C ARG A 265 -3.62 -2.18 -23.33
N PHE A 266 -3.15 -1.92 -22.11
CA PHE A 266 -3.90 -2.20 -20.89
C PHE A 266 -5.07 -1.22 -20.67
N ALA A 267 -4.86 0.09 -20.92
CA ALA A 267 -5.85 1.11 -20.59
C ALA A 267 -7.04 1.17 -21.56
N ASP A 268 -6.81 0.97 -22.87
CA ASP A 268 -7.84 1.08 -23.91
C ASP A 268 -9.08 0.19 -23.63
N PRO A 269 -8.92 -1.10 -23.22
CA PRO A 269 -10.07 -1.98 -22.94
C PRO A 269 -10.77 -1.74 -21.59
N CYS A 270 -10.18 -0.99 -20.65
CA CYS A 270 -10.69 -0.78 -19.30
C CYS A 270 -11.57 0.48 -19.19
N ASP A 271 -12.85 0.34 -18.87
CA ASP A 271 -13.79 1.47 -18.79
C ASP A 271 -13.60 2.38 -17.58
N LEU A 272 -13.06 1.82 -16.49
CA LEU A 272 -12.72 2.53 -15.27
C LEU A 272 -11.35 2.04 -14.81
N LEU A 273 -10.49 2.96 -14.38
CA LEU A 273 -9.17 2.65 -13.84
C LEU A 273 -8.93 3.52 -12.62
N THR A 274 -8.50 2.91 -11.52
CA THR A 274 -8.15 3.65 -10.30
C THR A 274 -6.97 3.01 -9.59
N ALA A 275 -6.26 3.80 -8.79
CA ALA A 275 -5.03 3.42 -8.10
C ALA A 275 -5.08 3.69 -6.59
N HIS A 276 -4.18 3.07 -5.84
CA HIS A 276 -3.84 3.50 -4.49
C HIS A 276 -3.43 4.97 -4.47
N ARG A 277 -3.78 5.68 -3.41
CA ARG A 277 -3.45 7.10 -3.20
C ARG A 277 -2.44 7.29 -2.09
N LEU A 278 -2.14 6.25 -1.32
CA LEU A 278 -1.15 6.26 -0.26
C LEU A 278 0.02 5.31 -0.56
N ALA A 279 1.23 5.75 -0.26
CA ALA A 279 2.45 4.95 -0.17
C ALA A 279 3.15 5.30 1.16
N PRO A 280 3.08 4.44 2.20
CA PRO A 280 2.60 3.04 2.20
C PRO A 280 1.10 2.85 1.91
N HIS A 281 0.71 1.69 1.38
CA HIS A 281 -0.63 1.40 0.82
C HIS A 281 -1.71 1.14 1.88
N GLU A 282 -1.92 2.11 2.77
CA GLU A 282 -2.95 2.06 3.82
C GLU A 282 -4.39 2.11 3.25
N ASP A 283 -4.56 2.54 1.99
CA ASP A 283 -5.85 2.71 1.29
C ASP A 283 -6.13 1.63 0.22
N ALA A 284 -5.44 0.50 0.29
CA ALA A 284 -5.56 -0.58 -0.69
C ALA A 284 -7.00 -1.14 -0.79
N TRP A 285 -7.72 -1.21 0.33
CA TRP A 285 -9.13 -1.63 0.37
C TRP A 285 -10.08 -0.54 -0.11
N ASP A 286 -9.83 0.71 0.25
CA ASP A 286 -10.62 1.86 -0.21
C ASP A 286 -10.58 1.98 -1.74
N THR A 287 -9.42 1.70 -2.34
CA THR A 287 -9.25 1.68 -3.81
C THR A 287 -10.12 0.61 -4.48
N ARG A 288 -10.12 -0.60 -3.93
CA ARG A 288 -10.93 -1.73 -4.45
C ARG A 288 -12.42 -1.44 -4.33
N GLU A 289 -12.84 -0.90 -3.19
CA GLU A 289 -14.23 -0.50 -2.98
C GLU A 289 -14.64 0.65 -3.90
N ARG A 290 -13.78 1.66 -4.10
CA ARG A 290 -14.02 2.76 -5.04
C ARG A 290 -14.21 2.27 -6.46
N ALA A 291 -13.38 1.33 -6.94
CA ALA A 291 -13.53 0.70 -8.25
C ALA A 291 -14.90 0.00 -8.37
N ALA A 292 -15.27 -0.83 -7.39
CA ALA A 292 -16.54 -1.54 -7.38
C ALA A 292 -17.75 -0.57 -7.35
N ARG A 293 -17.71 0.47 -6.52
CA ARG A 293 -18.80 1.45 -6.39
C ARG A 293 -18.95 2.32 -7.63
N ASN A 294 -17.86 2.78 -8.22
CA ASN A 294 -17.89 3.54 -9.47
C ASN A 294 -18.45 2.69 -10.63
N LEU A 295 -18.09 1.41 -10.69
CA LEU A 295 -18.66 0.45 -11.65
C LEU A 295 -20.17 0.31 -11.47
N VAL A 296 -20.64 0.05 -10.24
CA VAL A 296 -22.08 -0.06 -9.95
C VAL A 296 -22.83 1.22 -10.29
N ARG A 297 -22.26 2.38 -9.97
CA ARG A 297 -22.84 3.68 -10.33
C ARG A 297 -23.03 3.81 -11.84
N CYS A 298 -21.98 3.58 -12.63
CA CYS A 298 -22.04 3.69 -14.08
C CYS A 298 -23.07 2.71 -14.69
N LEU A 299 -23.13 1.48 -14.18
CA LEU A 299 -24.10 0.47 -14.64
C LEU A 299 -25.54 0.86 -14.32
N ARG A 300 -25.81 1.45 -13.15
CA ARG A 300 -27.16 1.91 -12.77
C ARG A 300 -27.60 3.14 -13.56
N GLU A 301 -26.67 4.04 -13.86
CA GLU A 301 -26.93 5.27 -14.62
C GLU A 301 -26.92 5.02 -16.14
N GLY A 302 -26.41 3.88 -16.58
CA GLY A 302 -26.26 3.54 -18.00
C GLY A 302 -25.18 4.37 -18.69
N THR A 303 -24.17 4.81 -17.95
CA THR A 303 -23.09 5.68 -18.43
C THR A 303 -21.82 4.88 -18.76
N ARG A 304 -21.02 5.41 -19.68
CA ARG A 304 -19.66 4.97 -19.96
C ARG A 304 -18.78 6.22 -20.02
N PRO A 305 -18.04 6.53 -18.95
CA PRO A 305 -17.31 7.79 -18.85
C PRO A 305 -16.13 7.83 -19.84
N HIS A 306 -15.71 9.04 -20.18
CA HIS A 306 -14.46 9.28 -20.89
C HIS A 306 -13.28 9.08 -19.95
N ARG A 307 -12.15 8.61 -20.50
CA ARG A 307 -10.88 8.46 -19.77
C ARG A 307 -9.83 9.30 -20.48
N ALA A 308 -9.30 10.30 -19.80
CA ALA A 308 -8.16 11.07 -20.27
C ALA A 308 -6.88 10.43 -19.70
N TRP A 309 -6.05 9.89 -20.57
CA TRP A 309 -4.81 9.21 -20.23
C TRP A 309 -3.59 10.02 -20.67
N VAL A 310 -2.64 10.19 -19.76
CA VAL A 310 -1.35 10.86 -20.02
C VAL A 310 -0.24 9.99 -19.46
N GLN A 311 0.79 9.72 -20.25
CA GLN A 311 2.05 9.17 -19.77
C GLN A 311 3.04 10.29 -19.46
N VAL A 312 3.66 10.21 -18.27
CA VAL A 312 4.67 11.16 -17.83
C VAL A 312 6.01 10.41 -17.84
N PRO A 313 7.04 10.87 -18.57
CA PRO A 313 8.30 10.14 -18.75
C PRO A 313 9.22 10.24 -17.52
N VAL A 314 8.71 9.79 -16.38
CA VAL A 314 9.38 9.70 -15.09
C VAL A 314 9.26 8.27 -14.58
N LEU A 315 10.38 7.71 -14.14
CA LEU A 315 10.44 6.44 -13.43
C LEU A 315 11.26 6.64 -12.15
N LEU A 316 10.66 6.38 -11.00
CA LEU A 316 11.28 6.58 -9.70
C LEU A 316 11.13 5.32 -8.86
N PRO A 317 12.11 4.96 -8.01
CA PRO A 317 11.92 3.93 -7.00
C PRO A 317 10.75 4.28 -6.07
N GLY A 318 10.01 3.27 -5.59
CA GLY A 318 8.86 3.47 -4.69
C GLY A 318 9.22 4.22 -3.40
N GLU A 319 10.45 4.03 -2.94
CA GLU A 319 11.02 4.64 -1.74
C GLU A 319 11.29 6.14 -1.92
N LYS A 320 11.25 6.66 -3.15
CA LYS A 320 11.25 8.11 -3.43
C LYS A 320 9.85 8.69 -3.56
N THR A 321 8.83 7.86 -3.77
CA THR A 321 7.48 8.30 -4.12
C THR A 321 6.46 8.16 -2.99
N SER A 322 6.93 7.96 -1.76
CA SER A 322 6.08 7.92 -0.57
C SER A 322 5.21 9.17 -0.45
N THR A 323 3.91 8.98 -0.29
CA THR A 323 2.93 10.07 -0.16
C THR A 323 2.95 10.74 1.20
N ARG A 324 3.87 10.34 2.09
CA ARG A 324 4.14 11.02 3.37
C ARG A 324 5.02 12.25 3.18
N LEU A 325 5.79 12.32 2.10
CA LEU A 325 6.74 13.39 1.79
C LEU A 325 6.29 14.22 0.59
N GLU A 326 6.75 15.47 0.54
CA GLU A 326 6.64 16.28 -0.68
C GLU A 326 7.63 15.78 -1.74
N PRO A 327 7.28 15.86 -3.04
CA PRO A 327 6.05 16.44 -3.61
C PRO A 327 4.87 15.46 -3.72
N ALA A 328 5.09 14.16 -3.48
CA ALA A 328 4.06 13.13 -3.62
C ALA A 328 2.80 13.45 -2.80
N LYS A 329 2.98 13.89 -1.55
CA LYS A 329 1.90 14.29 -0.64
C LYS A 329 0.94 15.29 -1.29
N SER A 330 1.44 16.42 -1.78
CA SER A 330 0.59 17.45 -2.39
C SER A 330 0.01 17.02 -3.74
N LEU A 331 0.74 16.23 -4.53
CA LEU A 331 0.25 15.71 -5.81
C LEU A 331 -0.95 14.77 -5.59
N TYR A 332 -0.83 13.77 -4.71
CA TYR A 332 -1.91 12.83 -4.40
C TYR A 332 -3.08 13.50 -3.66
N ALA A 333 -2.82 14.45 -2.76
CA ALA A 333 -3.87 15.21 -2.10
C ALA A 333 -4.76 15.98 -3.10
N SER A 334 -4.17 16.44 -4.21
CA SER A 334 -4.91 17.18 -5.24
C SER A 334 -5.88 16.35 -6.07
N LEU A 335 -5.82 15.01 -6.00
CA LEU A 335 -6.80 14.14 -6.68
C LEU A 335 -8.21 14.41 -6.19
N ALA A 336 -8.40 14.62 -4.88
CA ALA A 336 -9.69 14.96 -4.30
C ALA A 336 -10.24 16.30 -4.82
N ASP A 337 -9.37 17.24 -5.20
CA ASP A 337 -9.79 18.53 -5.76
C ASP A 337 -10.29 18.40 -7.19
N ILE A 338 -9.69 17.49 -7.96
CA ILE A 338 -10.11 17.15 -9.32
C ILE A 338 -11.47 16.44 -9.28
N GLU A 339 -11.66 15.51 -8.36
CA GLU A 339 -12.90 14.72 -8.20
C GLU A 339 -14.09 15.54 -7.73
N ARG A 340 -13.86 16.68 -7.06
CA ARG A 340 -14.93 17.59 -6.65
C ARG A 340 -15.52 18.40 -7.81
N LYS A 341 -14.92 18.35 -9.00
CA LYS A 341 -15.40 19.09 -10.18
C LYS A 341 -16.57 18.33 -10.82
N ASP A 342 -17.67 19.04 -11.06
CA ASP A 342 -18.83 18.49 -11.75
C ASP A 342 -18.42 17.96 -13.13
N GLY A 343 -18.74 16.69 -13.41
CA GLY A 343 -18.34 16.00 -14.63
C GLY A 343 -17.11 15.10 -14.50
N ILE A 344 -16.45 15.06 -13.34
CA ILE A 344 -15.40 14.08 -13.02
C ILE A 344 -15.96 12.97 -12.11
N LEU A 345 -15.55 11.73 -12.40
CA LEU A 345 -15.90 10.53 -11.63
C LEU A 345 -14.74 10.06 -10.73
N ASP A 346 -13.52 10.01 -11.26
CA ASP A 346 -12.32 9.57 -10.53
C ASP A 346 -11.07 10.23 -11.12
N ALA A 347 -10.06 10.45 -10.29
CA ALA A 347 -8.72 10.83 -10.73
C ALA A 347 -7.68 9.91 -10.08
N ALA A 348 -6.79 9.33 -10.90
CA ALA A 348 -5.80 8.37 -10.45
C ALA A 348 -4.43 8.65 -11.06
N MET A 349 -3.38 8.32 -10.29
CA MET A 349 -1.99 8.58 -10.64
C MET A 349 -1.13 7.38 -10.24
N TRP A 350 -0.36 6.89 -11.20
CA TRP A 350 0.61 5.81 -11.06
C TRP A 350 2.01 6.38 -11.20
N VAL A 351 2.93 5.89 -10.36
CA VAL A 351 4.35 6.25 -10.42
C VAL A 351 5.14 5.33 -11.36
N GLY A 352 4.55 4.20 -11.76
CA GLY A 352 5.19 3.16 -12.54
C GLY A 352 6.08 2.25 -11.68
N TYR A 353 6.37 1.06 -12.19
CA TYR A 353 7.18 0.07 -11.50
C TYR A 353 8.64 0.15 -11.96
N ALA A 354 9.52 0.56 -11.05
CA ALA A 354 10.90 0.88 -11.39
C ALA A 354 11.78 -0.33 -11.72
N TRP A 355 11.43 -1.52 -11.22
CA TRP A 355 12.27 -2.71 -11.35
C TRP A 355 11.83 -3.65 -12.48
N ALA A 356 10.99 -3.18 -13.40
CA ALA A 356 10.76 -3.83 -14.68
C ALA A 356 11.41 -3.03 -15.81
N ASP A 357 12.24 -3.70 -16.61
CA ASP A 357 12.82 -3.16 -17.82
C ASP A 357 11.89 -3.46 -19.01
N GLU A 358 10.81 -2.68 -19.09
CA GLU A 358 9.82 -2.77 -20.17
C GLU A 358 9.44 -1.37 -20.70
N PRO A 359 9.07 -1.23 -21.99
CA PRO A 359 8.70 0.05 -22.59
C PRO A 359 7.58 0.81 -21.85
N ARG A 360 6.67 0.07 -21.21
CA ARG A 360 5.53 0.62 -20.46
C ARG A 360 5.91 1.28 -19.13
N CYS A 361 7.12 1.08 -18.63
CA CYS A 361 7.51 1.48 -17.28
C CYS A 361 7.78 2.99 -17.20
N LYS A 362 6.75 3.72 -16.78
CA LYS A 362 6.76 5.17 -16.52
C LYS A 362 5.49 5.57 -15.78
N ALA A 363 5.50 6.74 -15.17
CA ALA A 363 4.33 7.31 -14.51
C ALA A 363 3.16 7.55 -15.50
N ALA A 364 1.94 7.45 -15.00
CA ALA A 364 0.73 7.67 -15.76
C ALA A 364 -0.37 8.34 -14.94
N ILE A 365 -1.22 9.11 -15.60
CA ILE A 365 -2.37 9.77 -15.00
C ILE A 365 -3.59 9.40 -15.82
N VAL A 366 -4.67 9.04 -15.11
CA VAL A 366 -5.99 8.82 -15.71
C VAL A 366 -7.01 9.66 -14.96
N VAL A 367 -7.71 10.54 -15.67
CA VAL A 367 -8.89 11.23 -15.16
C VAL A 367 -10.10 10.71 -15.90
N THR A 368 -11.07 10.20 -15.15
CA THR A 368 -12.28 9.57 -15.67
C THR A 368 -13.49 10.47 -15.37
N GLY A 369 -14.34 10.72 -16.36
CA GLY A 369 -15.51 11.58 -16.17
C GLY A 369 -16.44 11.66 -17.37
N ASP A 370 -17.60 12.29 -17.19
CA ASP A 370 -18.59 12.51 -18.24
C ASP A 370 -18.23 13.70 -19.14
N ASP A 371 -17.44 14.66 -18.63
CA ASP A 371 -16.90 15.77 -19.42
C ASP A 371 -15.48 15.45 -19.91
N ALA A 372 -15.37 15.04 -21.18
CA ALA A 372 -14.11 14.69 -21.81
C ALA A 372 -13.08 15.83 -21.83
N ARG A 373 -13.53 17.09 -22.00
CA ARG A 373 -12.62 18.24 -22.09
C ARG A 373 -12.08 18.60 -20.71
N LEU A 374 -12.95 18.55 -19.70
CA LEU A 374 -12.53 18.74 -18.32
C LEU A 374 -11.56 17.64 -17.90
N ALA A 375 -11.88 16.37 -18.15
CA ALA A 375 -11.00 15.24 -17.82
C ALA A 375 -9.62 15.39 -18.47
N ALA A 376 -9.56 15.72 -19.77
CA ALA A 376 -8.30 15.99 -20.46
C ALA A 376 -7.51 17.13 -19.82
N GLY A 377 -8.16 18.28 -19.60
CA GLY A 377 -7.49 19.44 -19.00
C GLY A 377 -6.93 19.17 -17.60
N GLU A 378 -7.63 18.40 -16.77
CA GLU A 378 -7.16 18.03 -15.43
C GLU A 378 -6.03 17.01 -15.46
N ALA A 379 -6.11 16.01 -16.34
CA ALA A 379 -5.05 15.01 -16.52
C ALA A 379 -3.74 15.68 -16.95
N GLU A 380 -3.79 16.57 -17.95
CA GLU A 380 -2.62 17.30 -18.42
C GLU A 380 -2.04 18.26 -17.37
N GLN A 381 -2.90 18.92 -16.58
CA GLN A 381 -2.45 19.80 -15.50
C GLN A 381 -1.74 19.02 -14.40
N LEU A 382 -2.28 17.87 -14.00
CA LEU A 382 -1.62 16.99 -13.03
C LEU A 382 -0.31 16.42 -13.59
N ALA A 383 -0.28 16.06 -14.87
CA ALA A 383 0.90 15.54 -15.56
C ALA A 383 2.04 16.56 -15.58
N ARG A 384 1.73 17.82 -15.91
CA ARG A 384 2.69 18.94 -15.85
C ARG A 384 3.23 19.12 -14.44
N ARG A 385 2.36 19.14 -13.41
CA ARG A 385 2.82 19.26 -12.01
C ARG A 385 3.72 18.12 -11.58
N PHE A 386 3.40 16.88 -11.96
CA PHE A 386 4.23 15.72 -11.66
C PHE A 386 5.58 15.82 -12.36
N TRP A 387 5.59 16.17 -13.65
CA TRP A 387 6.81 16.38 -14.43
C TRP A 387 7.71 17.47 -13.84
N ASP A 388 7.13 18.61 -13.49
CA ASP A 388 7.87 19.75 -12.94
C ASP A 388 8.50 19.41 -11.59
N ALA A 389 7.81 18.64 -10.75
CA ALA A 389 8.27 18.23 -9.43
C ALA A 389 9.20 17.00 -9.43
N ARG A 390 9.49 16.38 -10.59
CA ARG A 390 10.21 15.09 -10.69
C ARG A 390 11.58 15.06 -9.99
N ARG A 391 12.26 16.21 -9.90
CA ARG A 391 13.58 16.36 -9.26
C ARG A 391 13.51 16.58 -7.75
N ASP A 392 12.32 16.89 -7.23
CA ASP A 392 12.11 17.17 -5.80
C ASP A 392 11.75 15.91 -5.01
N PHE A 393 11.49 14.78 -5.68
CA PHE A 393 11.27 13.50 -5.02
C PHE A 393 12.55 12.99 -4.35
N VAL A 394 12.47 12.72 -3.05
CA VAL A 394 13.57 12.27 -2.20
C VAL A 394 13.24 10.95 -1.55
N PHE A 395 14.26 10.21 -1.14
CA PHE A 395 14.06 8.99 -0.35
C PHE A 395 13.37 9.28 0.98
N VAL A 396 12.55 8.35 1.44
CA VAL A 396 11.81 8.38 2.72
C VAL A 396 12.66 8.65 3.97
N GLY A 397 13.96 8.42 3.89
CA GLY A 397 14.90 8.61 4.99
C GLY A 397 16.32 8.86 4.49
N PRO A 398 17.24 9.19 5.42
CA PRO A 398 18.64 9.38 5.08
C PRO A 398 19.24 8.09 4.50
N THR A 399 19.99 8.25 3.41
CA THR A 399 20.59 7.13 2.67
C THR A 399 22.10 7.04 2.84
N GLY A 400 22.66 5.86 2.59
CA GLY A 400 24.10 5.64 2.48
C GLY A 400 24.44 4.29 1.84
N SER A 401 25.72 4.02 1.64
CA SER A 401 26.17 2.65 1.33
C SER A 401 25.94 1.71 2.52
N ALA A 402 26.06 0.39 2.31
CA ALA A 402 25.95 -0.58 3.41
C ALA A 402 27.00 -0.31 4.50
N GLU A 403 28.25 -0.06 4.09
CA GLU A 403 29.36 0.26 4.99
C GLU A 403 29.11 1.55 5.77
N GLU A 404 28.71 2.64 5.09
CA GLU A 404 28.42 3.91 5.76
C GLU A 404 27.28 3.78 6.78
N CYS A 405 26.25 2.97 6.45
CA CYS A 405 25.14 2.73 7.35
C CYS A 405 25.57 1.91 8.58
N ILE A 406 26.36 0.85 8.38
CA ILE A 406 26.90 0.04 9.48
C ILE A 406 27.83 0.86 10.37
N GLU A 407 28.75 1.63 9.79
CA GLU A 407 29.68 2.48 10.53
C GLU A 407 28.94 3.49 11.42
N LYS A 408 27.94 4.19 10.87
CA LYS A 408 27.11 5.14 11.62
C LYS A 408 26.31 4.43 12.72
N ALA A 409 25.73 3.28 12.42
CA ALA A 409 24.95 2.52 13.40
C ALA A 409 25.83 1.98 14.54
N VAL A 410 27.04 1.49 14.25
CA VAL A 410 28.00 1.00 15.25
C VAL A 410 28.48 2.15 16.15
N ALA A 411 28.72 3.33 15.60
CA ALA A 411 29.18 4.50 16.35
C ALA A 411 28.08 5.20 17.19
N SER A 412 26.81 4.98 16.87
CA SER A 412 25.67 5.63 17.53
C SER A 412 25.44 5.13 18.97
N ASP A 413 24.90 5.99 19.82
CA ASP A 413 24.37 5.63 21.15
C ASP A 413 22.84 5.42 21.15
N LYS A 414 22.17 5.69 20.01
CA LYS A 414 20.72 5.51 19.84
C LYS A 414 20.40 4.05 19.49
N ARG A 415 19.69 3.35 20.37
CA ARG A 415 19.42 1.91 20.26
C ARG A 415 17.92 1.57 20.46
N PRO A 416 17.34 0.64 19.68
CA PRO A 416 17.96 -0.01 18.53
C PRO A 416 18.13 0.97 17.35
N PHE A 417 19.28 0.91 16.68
CA PHE A 417 19.50 1.59 15.40
C PHE A 417 19.02 0.67 14.28
N LEU A 418 18.20 1.17 13.35
CA LEU A 418 17.69 0.36 12.24
C LEU A 418 18.42 0.67 10.92
N ILE A 419 18.74 -0.36 10.16
CA ILE A 419 19.19 -0.24 8.77
C ILE A 419 18.18 -0.98 7.89
N SER A 420 17.69 -0.29 6.86
CA SER A 420 16.85 -0.87 5.82
C SER A 420 17.76 -1.30 4.65
N ASP A 421 17.95 -2.61 4.46
CA ASP A 421 18.67 -3.21 3.33
C ASP A 421 17.75 -3.25 2.10
N SER A 422 17.89 -2.27 1.20
CA SER A 422 16.86 -2.01 0.18
C SER A 422 16.98 -2.82 -1.10
N GLY A 423 18.20 -3.20 -1.50
CA GLY A 423 18.48 -3.81 -2.80
C GLY A 423 17.94 -5.23 -2.98
N ASP A 424 17.60 -5.89 -1.88
CA ASP A 424 17.03 -7.23 -1.84
C ASP A 424 15.75 -7.30 -1.00
N ASN A 425 14.89 -6.28 -1.17
CA ASN A 425 13.59 -6.23 -0.53
C ASN A 425 12.60 -7.22 -1.17
N PRO A 426 12.14 -8.29 -0.48
CA PRO A 426 11.17 -9.23 -1.02
C PRO A 426 9.80 -8.60 -1.32
N THR A 427 9.48 -7.46 -0.72
CA THR A 427 8.22 -6.73 -0.95
C THR A 427 8.27 -5.77 -2.14
N ALA A 428 9.43 -5.66 -2.80
CA ALA A 428 9.60 -4.92 -4.05
C ALA A 428 9.91 -5.84 -5.24
N GLY A 429 10.03 -7.16 -5.01
CA GLY A 429 10.43 -8.14 -6.03
C GLY A 429 11.83 -8.75 -5.86
N GLY A 430 12.52 -8.45 -4.75
CA GLY A 430 13.82 -9.04 -4.42
C GLY A 430 13.77 -10.56 -4.25
N ALA A 431 14.92 -11.21 -4.45
CA ALA A 431 15.05 -12.66 -4.30
C ALA A 431 14.98 -13.07 -2.82
N GLY A 432 15.36 -12.17 -1.91
CA GLY A 432 15.38 -12.38 -0.47
C GLY A 432 16.55 -13.25 0.00
N ASP A 433 17.41 -13.72 -0.90
CA ASP A 433 18.56 -14.58 -0.59
C ASP A 433 19.91 -13.87 -0.74
N LEU A 434 19.94 -12.57 -1.07
CA LEU A 434 21.20 -11.86 -1.20
C LEU A 434 21.83 -11.67 0.18
N ALA A 435 22.98 -12.30 0.37
CA ALA A 435 23.77 -12.22 1.59
C ALA A 435 24.79 -11.06 1.57
N TYR A 436 24.64 -10.09 0.65
CA TYR A 436 25.53 -8.92 0.54
C TYR A 436 25.69 -8.18 1.88
N MET A 437 24.57 -7.81 2.51
CA MET A 437 24.56 -7.12 3.81
C MET A 437 25.13 -8.00 4.93
N LEU A 438 24.82 -9.31 4.93
CA LEU A 438 25.40 -10.29 5.86
C LEU A 438 26.94 -10.27 5.79
N GLY A 439 27.51 -10.28 4.59
CA GLY A 439 28.95 -10.20 4.39
C GLY A 439 29.58 -8.95 5.02
N LYS A 440 28.90 -7.80 4.91
CA LYS A 440 29.35 -6.53 5.52
C LYS A 440 29.28 -6.58 7.05
N LEU A 441 28.19 -7.13 7.60
CA LEU A 441 28.02 -7.28 9.06
C LEU A 441 29.05 -8.24 9.67
N LEU A 442 29.38 -9.33 8.98
CA LEU A 442 30.40 -10.30 9.42
C LEU A 442 31.83 -9.72 9.38
N ALA A 443 32.09 -8.77 8.48
CA ALA A 443 33.38 -8.11 8.33
C ALA A 443 33.61 -6.99 9.35
N ASP A 444 32.56 -6.46 9.99
CA ASP A 444 32.69 -5.41 11.01
C ASP A 444 33.24 -5.97 12.32
N ASP A 445 34.36 -5.41 12.78
CA ASP A 445 35.05 -5.88 13.99
C ASP A 445 34.22 -5.71 15.27
N ALA A 446 33.39 -4.67 15.38
CA ALA A 446 32.57 -4.44 16.56
C ALA A 446 31.50 -5.53 16.71
N ILE A 447 30.86 -5.89 15.61
CA ILE A 447 29.85 -6.94 15.55
C ILE A 447 30.51 -8.32 15.72
N ARG A 448 31.58 -8.60 14.96
CA ARG A 448 32.30 -9.88 14.99
C ARG A 448 32.85 -10.23 16.37
N THR A 449 33.34 -9.24 17.12
CA THR A 449 33.86 -9.43 18.48
C THR A 449 32.77 -9.42 19.57
N GLY A 450 31.52 -9.13 19.21
CA GLY A 450 30.40 -9.04 20.16
C GLY A 450 30.36 -7.76 20.98
N ARG A 451 31.15 -6.73 20.62
CA ARG A 451 31.08 -5.40 21.24
C ARG A 451 29.76 -4.69 20.90
N VAL A 452 29.21 -4.95 19.72
CA VAL A 452 27.90 -4.49 19.27
C VAL A 452 27.06 -5.70 18.92
N THR A 453 25.82 -5.73 19.39
CA THR A 453 24.85 -6.76 19.06
C THR A 453 24.02 -6.36 17.84
N ALA A 454 23.89 -7.26 16.87
CA ALA A 454 23.14 -7.02 15.65
C ALA A 454 22.18 -8.17 15.35
N VAL A 455 21.02 -7.87 14.75
CA VAL A 455 20.14 -8.88 14.17
C VAL A 455 19.88 -8.58 12.69
N HIS A 456 20.00 -9.59 11.84
CA HIS A 456 19.70 -9.50 10.42
C HIS A 456 18.79 -10.66 10.00
N PRO A 457 17.46 -10.43 9.89
CA PRO A 457 16.54 -11.48 9.52
C PRO A 457 16.21 -11.50 8.02
N GLY A 458 15.59 -12.60 7.60
CA GLY A 458 14.91 -12.70 6.31
C GLY A 458 15.78 -13.16 5.15
N ILE A 459 16.95 -13.76 5.41
CA ILE A 459 17.73 -14.41 4.34
C ILE A 459 17.09 -15.74 3.98
N THR A 460 16.60 -15.85 2.75
CA THR A 460 15.93 -17.05 2.25
C THR A 460 16.95 -18.12 1.91
N ASP A 461 16.91 -19.23 2.64
CA ASP A 461 17.86 -20.32 2.47
C ASP A 461 17.30 -21.65 3.02
N PRO A 462 16.52 -22.40 2.22
CA PRO A 462 15.90 -23.65 2.68
C PRO A 462 16.92 -24.71 3.08
N VAL A 463 18.09 -24.74 2.42
CA VAL A 463 19.16 -25.70 2.75
C VAL A 463 19.76 -25.38 4.11
N ALA A 464 20.07 -24.11 4.38
CA ALA A 464 20.66 -23.71 5.66
C ALA A 464 19.66 -23.86 6.81
N VAL A 465 18.38 -23.56 6.59
CA VAL A 465 17.30 -23.83 7.56
C VAL A 465 17.23 -25.32 7.89
N ALA A 466 17.17 -26.20 6.88
CA ALA A 466 17.12 -27.65 7.10
C ALA A 466 18.31 -28.15 7.93
N ARG A 467 19.51 -27.66 7.67
CA ARG A 467 20.72 -28.00 8.44
C ARG A 467 20.65 -27.54 9.90
N CYS A 468 20.06 -26.38 10.17
CA CYS A 468 19.83 -25.93 11.55
C CYS A 468 18.82 -26.82 12.27
N PHE A 469 17.75 -27.26 11.58
CA PHE A 469 16.78 -28.20 12.14
C PHE A 469 17.38 -29.58 12.43
N GLU A 470 18.24 -30.10 11.55
CA GLU A 470 18.95 -31.37 11.75
C GLU A 470 19.90 -31.30 12.96
N ALA A 471 20.58 -30.17 13.15
CA ALA A 471 21.53 -29.99 14.25
C ALA A 471 20.85 -29.73 15.60
N GLY A 472 19.75 -28.97 15.60
CA GLY A 472 18.99 -28.61 16.80
C GLY A 472 19.54 -27.37 17.54
N VAL A 473 18.69 -26.80 18.41
CA VAL A 473 19.05 -25.63 19.23
C VAL A 473 20.23 -25.97 20.15
N GLY A 474 21.19 -25.06 20.24
CA GLY A 474 22.43 -25.20 21.00
C GLY A 474 23.59 -25.84 20.23
N ALA A 475 23.35 -26.42 19.05
CA ALA A 475 24.40 -26.97 18.22
C ALA A 475 25.18 -25.89 17.48
N GLU A 476 26.47 -26.14 17.27
CA GLU A 476 27.30 -25.35 16.35
C GLU A 476 27.12 -25.89 14.92
N VAL A 477 26.92 -24.98 13.97
CA VAL A 477 26.74 -25.28 12.55
C VAL A 477 27.68 -24.39 11.72
N THR A 478 28.19 -24.94 10.63
CA THR A 478 28.86 -24.17 9.57
C THR A 478 27.97 -24.19 8.34
N LEU A 479 27.63 -23.00 7.83
CA LEU A 479 26.61 -22.80 6.80
C LEU A 479 27.13 -21.89 5.69
N SER A 480 26.79 -22.25 4.45
CA SER A 480 26.90 -21.40 3.27
C SER A 480 25.57 -20.70 3.04
N VAL A 481 25.49 -19.41 3.37
CA VAL A 481 24.23 -18.66 3.48
C VAL A 481 24.01 -17.72 2.29
N GLY A 482 22.81 -17.80 1.70
CA GLY A 482 22.35 -16.94 0.60
C GLY A 482 22.99 -17.24 -0.75
N GLY A 483 22.71 -16.42 -1.77
CA GLY A 483 23.33 -16.50 -3.09
C GLY A 483 23.02 -17.76 -3.89
N LYS A 484 21.89 -18.41 -3.62
CA LYS A 484 21.43 -19.65 -4.28
C LYS A 484 20.49 -19.35 -5.45
N VAL A 485 19.83 -18.20 -5.43
CA VAL A 485 18.94 -17.67 -6.47
C VAL A 485 19.61 -16.47 -7.13
N ASP A 486 20.00 -15.45 -6.35
CA ASP A 486 20.78 -14.31 -6.85
C ASP A 486 22.23 -14.35 -6.33
N ALA A 487 23.15 -14.86 -7.17
CA ALA A 487 24.59 -14.82 -6.88
C ALA A 487 25.28 -13.55 -7.43
N GLY A 488 24.55 -12.68 -8.15
CA GLY A 488 25.12 -11.59 -8.95
C GLY A 488 25.68 -10.43 -8.14
N HIS A 489 25.17 -10.23 -6.92
CA HIS A 489 25.50 -9.06 -6.10
C HIS A 489 26.22 -9.42 -4.79
N GLY A 490 26.65 -10.68 -4.62
CA GLY A 490 27.58 -11.11 -3.58
C GLY A 490 27.11 -12.32 -2.76
N GLY A 491 28.07 -13.20 -2.43
CA GLY A 491 27.83 -14.40 -1.62
C GLY A 491 27.19 -15.55 -2.41
N PRO A 492 27.21 -16.80 -1.89
CA PRO A 492 27.03 -17.17 -0.48
C PRO A 492 28.16 -16.74 0.46
N TYR A 493 27.81 -16.49 1.71
CA TYR A 493 28.79 -16.25 2.78
C TYR A 493 28.82 -17.42 3.75
N GLU A 494 30.03 -17.87 4.08
CA GLU A 494 30.25 -18.87 5.11
C GLU A 494 30.12 -18.24 6.50
N LEU A 495 29.39 -18.91 7.38
CA LEU A 495 29.35 -18.57 8.81
C LEU A 495 29.39 -19.84 9.65
N THR A 496 30.10 -19.77 10.78
CA THR A 496 30.11 -20.81 11.82
C THR A 496 29.53 -20.21 13.09
N GLY A 497 28.44 -20.77 13.58
CA GLY A 497 27.69 -20.20 14.71
C GLY A 497 26.81 -21.20 15.42
N THR A 498 26.17 -20.75 16.51
CA THR A 498 25.27 -21.58 17.32
C THR A 498 23.83 -21.36 16.91
N VAL A 499 23.08 -22.43 16.69
CA VAL A 499 21.62 -22.37 16.49
C VAL A 499 20.96 -21.95 17.81
N THR A 500 20.35 -20.76 17.86
CA THR A 500 19.73 -20.22 19.08
C THR A 500 18.23 -20.44 19.15
N ALA A 501 17.56 -20.54 18.01
CA ALA A 501 16.12 -20.80 17.95
C ALA A 501 15.74 -21.47 16.63
N LEU A 502 14.66 -22.25 16.67
CA LEU A 502 14.02 -22.88 15.53
C LEU A 502 12.52 -22.66 15.63
N GLN A 503 11.91 -22.16 14.57
CA GLN A 503 10.46 -21.97 14.49
C GLN A 503 9.93 -22.79 13.31
N ARG A 504 8.93 -23.62 13.57
CA ARG A 504 8.22 -24.35 12.51
C ARG A 504 7.13 -23.48 11.89
N ALA A 505 6.88 -23.69 10.60
CA ALA A 505 5.74 -23.14 9.91
C ALA A 505 4.43 -23.50 10.62
N THR A 506 3.59 -22.50 10.88
CA THR A 506 2.24 -22.69 11.40
C THR A 506 1.21 -22.55 10.28
N GLU A 507 0.11 -23.28 10.38
CA GLU A 507 -1.08 -23.01 9.54
C GLU A 507 -1.83 -21.73 9.96
N GLN A 508 -1.45 -21.16 11.11
CA GLN A 508 -2.00 -19.92 11.62
C GLN A 508 -1.57 -18.75 10.75
N LYS A 509 -2.56 -17.92 10.37
CA LYS A 509 -2.35 -16.68 9.65
C LYS A 509 -1.79 -15.60 10.60
N ASP A 510 -0.69 -14.98 10.20
CA ASP A 510 -0.12 -13.73 10.71
C ASP A 510 -1.14 -12.57 10.66
N ARG A 511 -2.09 -12.57 9.71
CA ARG A 511 -3.18 -11.55 9.63
C ARG A 511 -4.57 -12.19 9.48
N ALA A 512 -5.56 -11.62 10.17
CA ALA A 512 -6.95 -12.10 10.13
C ALA A 512 -7.55 -12.16 8.70
N GLU A 513 -7.10 -11.30 7.79
CA GLU A 513 -7.58 -11.20 6.40
C GLU A 513 -6.80 -12.10 5.42
N GLY A 514 -5.67 -12.69 5.83
CA GLY A 514 -4.84 -13.50 4.94
C GLY A 514 -4.13 -12.65 3.86
N GLY A 515 -2.89 -12.22 4.12
CA GLY A 515 -2.05 -11.55 3.12
C GLY A 515 -1.32 -12.53 2.18
N ALA A 516 -0.67 -12.04 1.12
CA ALA A 516 0.29 -12.83 0.33
C ALA A 516 1.52 -13.26 1.16
N TYR A 517 1.79 -12.53 2.25
CA TYR A 517 2.87 -12.72 3.21
C TYR A 517 2.59 -13.79 4.28
N ASP A 518 1.41 -14.41 4.22
CA ASP A 518 0.73 -15.03 5.38
C ASP A 518 0.85 -16.55 5.43
N ARG A 519 1.96 -17.10 4.93
CA ARG A 519 2.28 -18.52 5.04
C ARG A 519 3.33 -18.66 6.13
N GLY A 520 3.04 -19.42 7.19
CA GLY A 520 4.08 -19.83 8.13
C GLY A 520 5.27 -20.43 7.37
N VAL A 521 6.48 -20.11 7.79
CA VAL A 521 7.72 -20.60 7.20
C VAL A 521 8.59 -21.19 8.29
N ASP A 522 9.32 -22.26 7.96
CA ASP A 522 10.37 -22.76 8.85
C ASP A 522 11.48 -21.70 8.93
N MET A 523 11.92 -21.37 10.14
CA MET A 523 12.95 -20.36 10.40
C MET A 523 13.96 -20.85 11.41
N ALA A 524 15.20 -20.40 11.25
CA ALA A 524 16.30 -20.70 12.16
C ALA A 524 17.07 -19.42 12.50
N ALA A 525 17.31 -19.18 13.78
CA ALA A 525 18.22 -18.13 14.24
C ALA A 525 19.59 -18.73 14.56
N VAL A 526 20.65 -18.16 13.98
CA VAL A 526 22.04 -18.58 14.19
C VAL A 526 22.85 -17.39 14.68
N ARG A 527 23.56 -17.57 15.80
CA ARG A 527 24.41 -16.53 16.40
C ARG A 527 25.88 -16.74 16.08
N VAL A 528 26.54 -15.67 15.64
CA VAL A 528 27.97 -15.59 15.32
C VAL A 528 28.54 -14.30 15.91
N GLY A 529 29.38 -14.41 16.94
CA GLY A 529 29.83 -13.22 17.68
C GLY A 529 28.65 -12.42 18.23
N GLY A 530 28.58 -11.12 17.90
CA GLY A 530 27.45 -10.24 18.22
C GLY A 530 26.27 -10.29 17.24
N LEU A 531 26.39 -11.00 16.12
CA LEU A 531 25.35 -11.06 15.08
C LEU A 531 24.41 -12.26 15.30
N THR A 532 23.11 -12.03 15.27
CA THR A 532 22.08 -13.05 15.10
C THR A 532 21.53 -12.96 13.67
N VAL A 533 21.70 -14.02 12.88
CA VAL A 533 21.14 -14.13 11.53
C VAL A 533 19.87 -14.98 11.60
N VAL A 534 18.76 -14.51 11.03
CA VAL A 534 17.54 -15.31 10.91
C VAL A 534 17.38 -15.77 9.46
N LEU A 535 17.47 -17.08 9.27
CA LEU A 535 17.30 -17.78 8.01
C LEU A 535 15.85 -18.23 7.86
N VAL A 536 15.30 -18.12 6.65
CA VAL A 536 13.90 -18.50 6.35
C VAL A 536 13.84 -19.49 5.19
N GLU A 537 12.95 -20.49 5.27
CA GLU A 537 12.82 -21.52 4.24
C GLU A 537 12.25 -20.95 2.93
N ARG A 538 11.30 -20.02 3.05
CA ARG A 538 10.67 -19.31 1.94
C ARG A 538 10.74 -17.81 2.20
N ARG A 539 10.69 -17.02 1.12
CA ARG A 539 10.75 -15.55 1.16
C ARG A 539 9.71 -15.00 2.14
N LYS A 540 10.19 -14.30 3.18
CA LYS A 540 9.36 -13.66 4.21
C LYS A 540 9.97 -12.31 4.59
N PRO A 541 9.23 -11.20 4.44
CA PRO A 541 9.65 -9.92 4.99
C PRO A 541 9.41 -9.87 6.50
N PHE A 542 10.17 -9.02 7.19
CA PHE A 542 10.04 -8.78 8.64
C PHE A 542 9.54 -7.35 8.84
N HIS A 543 8.25 -7.18 9.13
CA HIS A 543 7.55 -5.89 9.18
C HIS A 543 7.05 -5.53 10.57
N THR A 544 6.86 -6.52 11.43
CA THR A 544 6.20 -6.38 12.73
C THR A 544 7.04 -7.05 13.80
N LEU A 545 6.81 -6.70 15.08
CA LEU A 545 7.46 -7.42 16.19
C LEU A 545 7.16 -8.92 16.16
N ALA A 546 5.95 -9.29 15.71
CA ALA A 546 5.52 -10.68 15.64
C ALA A 546 6.39 -11.53 14.68
N ASP A 547 6.93 -10.92 13.62
CA ASP A 547 7.81 -11.63 12.68
C ASP A 547 9.12 -12.09 13.34
N PHE A 548 9.63 -11.34 14.32
CA PHE A 548 10.86 -11.66 15.05
C PHE A 548 10.61 -12.56 16.27
N MET A 549 9.47 -12.36 16.95
CA MET A 549 9.15 -13.11 18.16
C MET A 549 8.57 -14.48 17.85
N GLY A 550 7.71 -14.58 16.83
CA GLY A 550 6.90 -15.76 16.58
C GLY A 550 5.84 -16.01 17.67
N PRO A 551 5.21 -17.20 17.68
CA PRO A 551 4.30 -17.61 18.76
C PRO A 551 5.03 -17.70 20.11
N ALA A 552 4.28 -17.50 21.20
CA ALA A 552 4.83 -17.53 22.57
C ALA A 552 5.55 -18.85 22.91
N GLU A 553 5.06 -19.97 22.36
CA GLU A 553 5.71 -21.27 22.43
C GLU A 553 6.20 -21.65 21.02
N GLY A 554 7.49 -21.97 20.90
CA GLY A 554 8.08 -22.41 19.62
C GLY A 554 8.35 -21.31 18.59
N GLY A 555 8.22 -20.03 18.97
CA GLY A 555 8.68 -18.90 18.16
C GLY A 555 10.19 -18.68 18.23
N LEU A 556 10.70 -17.81 17.35
CA LEU A 556 12.12 -17.42 17.35
C LEU A 556 12.55 -16.71 18.65
N GLY A 557 11.65 -15.96 19.29
CA GLY A 557 11.92 -15.24 20.54
C GLY A 557 13.01 -14.16 20.42
N VAL A 558 13.25 -13.65 19.21
CA VAL A 558 14.26 -12.62 18.97
C VAL A 558 13.61 -11.26 19.16
N ASP A 559 13.80 -10.60 20.32
CA ASP A 559 13.27 -9.25 20.52
C ASP A 559 14.23 -8.21 19.89
N PRO A 560 13.89 -7.58 18.74
CA PRO A 560 14.76 -6.60 18.08
C PRO A 560 15.08 -5.38 18.95
N ARG A 561 14.28 -5.10 19.99
CA ARG A 561 14.52 -3.98 20.93
C ARG A 561 15.72 -4.19 21.83
N THR A 562 16.17 -5.44 21.96
CA THR A 562 17.29 -5.83 22.83
C THR A 562 18.64 -5.79 22.10
N TYR A 563 18.64 -5.52 20.79
CA TYR A 563 19.84 -5.42 19.97
C TYR A 563 20.27 -3.96 19.80
N ASP A 564 21.57 -3.76 19.61
CA ASP A 564 22.10 -2.45 19.30
C ASP A 564 21.75 -2.02 17.86
N LEU A 565 21.75 -2.98 16.94
CA LEU A 565 21.51 -2.80 15.51
C LEU A 565 20.50 -3.84 14.99
N VAL A 566 19.52 -3.38 14.21
CA VAL A 566 18.53 -4.22 13.53
C VAL A 566 18.60 -3.93 12.03
N VAL A 567 18.87 -4.93 11.20
CA VAL A 567 19.04 -4.77 9.75
C VAL A 567 17.99 -5.57 8.99
N VAL A 568 16.98 -4.90 8.43
CA VAL A 568 15.82 -5.53 7.78
C VAL A 568 15.82 -5.36 6.27
N LYS A 569 15.41 -6.39 5.52
CA LYS A 569 15.29 -6.37 4.05
C LYS A 569 13.97 -5.75 3.58
N ILE A 570 13.86 -4.43 3.67
CA ILE A 570 12.68 -3.66 3.26
C ILE A 570 13.09 -2.32 2.63
N GLY A 571 12.17 -1.70 1.89
CA GLY A 571 12.37 -0.39 1.25
C GLY A 571 12.21 0.80 2.20
N TYR A 572 11.31 0.70 3.16
CA TYR A 572 11.09 1.69 4.21
C TYR A 572 10.60 1.02 5.48
N LEU A 573 10.84 1.65 6.63
CA LEU A 573 10.38 1.10 7.90
C LEU A 573 8.85 1.16 7.99
N GLU A 574 8.23 -0.02 8.10
CA GLU A 574 6.82 -0.17 8.44
C GLU A 574 6.52 0.46 9.81
N PRO A 575 5.27 0.87 10.10
CA PRO A 575 4.94 1.66 11.29
C PRO A 575 5.51 1.12 12.60
N GLU A 576 5.41 -0.18 12.86
CA GLU A 576 5.95 -0.79 14.11
C GLU A 576 7.48 -0.71 14.20
N LEU A 577 8.18 -0.92 13.08
CA LEU A 577 9.65 -0.83 13.05
C LEU A 577 10.11 0.62 13.15
N HIS A 578 9.41 1.54 12.48
CA HIS A 578 9.67 2.96 12.57
C HIS A 578 9.49 3.48 13.99
N ASP A 579 8.40 3.11 14.66
CA ASP A 579 8.10 3.51 16.04
C ASP A 579 9.11 2.92 17.06
N MET A 580 9.72 1.77 16.72
CA MET A 580 10.74 1.13 17.54
C MET A 580 12.14 1.73 17.34
N ALA A 581 12.41 2.33 16.18
CA ALA A 581 13.73 2.84 15.84
C ALA A 581 14.10 4.07 16.67
N ALA A 582 15.23 4.01 17.38
CA ALA A 582 15.80 5.20 18.00
C ALA A 582 16.49 6.13 16.96
N ASP A 583 16.98 5.53 15.88
CA ASP A 583 17.44 6.18 14.65
C ASP A 583 17.46 5.15 13.51
N TRP A 584 17.51 5.60 12.26
CA TRP A 584 17.57 4.67 11.12
C TRP A 584 18.18 5.25 9.85
N LEU A 585 18.66 4.35 8.97
CA LEU A 585 19.18 4.65 7.65
C LEU A 585 18.64 3.67 6.59
N LEU A 586 18.51 4.15 5.35
CA LEU A 586 18.25 3.34 4.17
C LEU A 586 19.57 3.02 3.45
N ALA A 587 20.00 1.76 3.49
CA ALA A 587 21.21 1.33 2.81
C ALA A 587 20.90 1.01 1.34
N LEU A 588 21.50 1.78 0.41
CA LEU A 588 21.35 1.62 -1.04
C LEU A 588 22.22 0.46 -1.55
N THR A 589 21.86 -0.75 -1.12
CA THR A 589 22.56 -1.99 -1.46
C THR A 589 22.21 -2.46 -2.88
N PRO A 590 23.12 -3.20 -3.54
CA PRO A 590 22.85 -3.79 -4.85
C PRO A 590 21.87 -4.98 -4.74
N GLY A 591 21.15 -5.26 -5.83
CA GLY A 591 20.28 -6.43 -5.96
C GLY A 591 19.19 -6.25 -7.01
N GLY A 592 18.30 -7.24 -7.15
CA GLY A 592 17.22 -7.22 -8.13
C GLY A 592 16.21 -6.07 -7.96
N VAL A 593 16.22 -5.36 -6.84
CA VAL A 593 15.37 -4.19 -6.56
C VAL A 593 16.18 -3.00 -6.05
N ASP A 594 17.38 -2.84 -6.61
CA ASP A 594 18.28 -1.74 -6.30
C ASP A 594 17.60 -0.36 -6.50
N GLN A 595 17.78 0.49 -5.50
CA GLN A 595 17.21 1.83 -5.44
C GLN A 595 17.95 2.83 -6.35
N ASP A 596 19.19 2.51 -6.71
CA ASP A 596 19.93 3.25 -7.72
C ASP A 596 19.60 2.70 -9.12
N LEU A 597 18.56 3.26 -9.74
CA LEU A 597 18.10 2.81 -11.06
C LEU A 597 19.18 2.96 -12.15
N LEU A 598 20.09 3.94 -12.02
CA LEU A 598 21.17 4.13 -13.00
C LEU A 598 22.19 2.97 -12.93
N ARG A 599 22.33 2.35 -11.76
CA ARG A 599 23.18 1.18 -11.53
C ARG A 599 22.57 -0.12 -12.07
N LEU A 600 21.24 -0.25 -12.09
CA LEU A 600 20.53 -1.45 -12.58
C LEU A 600 20.68 -1.70 -14.09
N GLY A 601 20.82 -0.64 -14.89
CA GLY A 601 21.10 -0.76 -16.32
C GLY A 601 19.87 -1.07 -17.19
N HIS A 602 18.75 -0.39 -16.96
CA HIS A 602 17.58 -0.41 -17.86
C HIS A 602 17.98 -0.14 -19.32
N HIS A 603 17.51 -0.97 -20.24
CA HIS A 603 17.81 -0.88 -21.68
C HIS A 603 16.58 -1.04 -22.58
N ARG A 604 15.44 -1.50 -22.04
CA ARG A 604 14.18 -1.72 -22.79
C ARG A 604 13.12 -0.68 -22.50
N VAL A 605 13.29 0.15 -21.47
CA VAL A 605 12.44 1.32 -21.23
C VAL A 605 12.45 2.27 -22.43
N GLU A 606 11.31 2.92 -22.69
CA GLU A 606 11.20 3.90 -23.76
C GLU A 606 11.83 5.23 -23.32
N ARG A 607 12.84 5.68 -24.08
CA ARG A 607 13.61 6.90 -23.80
C ARG A 607 13.21 8.03 -24.77
N PRO A 608 13.32 9.31 -24.37
CA PRO A 608 13.89 9.82 -23.12
C PRO A 608 13.01 9.62 -21.88
N LEU A 609 13.64 9.29 -20.75
CA LEU A 609 12.98 8.98 -19.47
C LEU A 609 13.82 9.48 -18.30
N TYR A 610 13.23 10.28 -17.41
CA TYR A 610 13.90 10.66 -16.16
C TYR A 610 13.89 9.47 -15.17
N PRO A 611 15.01 9.16 -14.47
CA PRO A 611 16.27 9.92 -14.38
C PRO A 611 17.34 9.58 -15.42
N PHE A 612 17.13 8.60 -16.30
CA PHE A 612 18.14 8.13 -17.26
C PHE A 612 18.55 9.21 -18.28
N ASP A 613 17.62 10.08 -18.69
CA ASP A 613 17.79 11.15 -19.68
C ASP A 613 17.42 12.52 -19.12
N ASP A 614 17.88 12.89 -17.92
CA ASP A 614 17.44 14.13 -17.27
C ASP A 614 17.70 15.40 -18.11
N ASP A 615 18.78 15.40 -18.90
CA ASP A 615 19.15 16.52 -19.78
C ASP A 615 18.39 16.54 -21.12
N ALA A 616 17.69 15.47 -21.51
CA ALA A 616 17.02 15.38 -22.82
C ALA A 616 15.93 16.46 -23.01
N TYR A 617 15.40 16.99 -21.91
CA TYR A 617 14.40 18.06 -21.91
C TYR A 617 14.95 19.39 -21.36
N ALA A 618 16.27 19.54 -21.20
CA ALA A 618 16.87 20.78 -20.71
C ALA A 618 16.71 21.96 -21.69
N HIS A 619 16.57 21.67 -22.99
CA HIS A 619 16.43 22.66 -24.05
C HIS A 619 15.28 22.27 -24.99
N GLY A 620 14.12 22.91 -24.86
CA GLY A 620 12.94 22.62 -25.70
C GLY A 620 11.62 22.76 -24.94
N PRO A 621 10.49 22.38 -25.56
CA PRO A 621 9.16 22.51 -24.96
C PRO A 621 8.83 21.50 -23.84
N GLY A 622 9.75 20.59 -23.49
CA GLY A 622 9.50 19.48 -22.56
C GLY A 622 8.86 18.26 -23.25
N PRO A 623 8.46 17.23 -22.48
CA PRO A 623 7.75 16.07 -23.02
C PRO A 623 6.35 16.44 -23.52
N ASP A 624 5.83 15.66 -24.47
CA ASP A 624 4.41 15.74 -24.82
C ASP A 624 3.58 15.15 -23.69
N LEU A 625 2.80 16.01 -23.02
CA LEU A 625 1.91 15.65 -21.91
C LEU A 625 0.44 15.86 -22.30
N THR A 626 0.13 15.83 -23.60
CA THR A 626 -1.24 15.95 -24.11
C THR A 626 -2.05 14.70 -23.76
N ALA A 627 -3.26 14.88 -23.25
CA ALA A 627 -4.12 13.75 -22.92
C ALA A 627 -4.63 13.04 -24.17
N THR A 628 -4.55 11.72 -24.17
CA THR A 628 -5.28 10.86 -25.11
C THR A 628 -6.60 10.46 -24.49
N LEU A 629 -7.70 10.72 -25.19
CA LEU A 629 -9.01 10.19 -24.79
C LEU A 629 -9.12 8.74 -25.26
N LEU A 630 -9.28 7.82 -24.30
CA LEU A 630 -9.38 6.38 -24.56
C LEU A 630 -10.80 5.95 -24.90
#